data_AF-A0A958B594-F1
#
_entry.id   AF-A0A958B594-F1
#
_cell.length_a   1.000
_cell.length_b   1.000
_cell.length_c   1.000
_cell.angle_alpha   90.00
_cell.angle_beta   90.00
_cell.angle_gamma   90.00
#
_symmetry.space_group_name_H-M   'P 1'
#
loop_
_entity.id
_entity.type
_entity.pdbx_description
1 polymer ?
#
loop_
_entity_poly.entity_id
_entity_poly.type
_entity_poly.pdbx_seq_one_letter_code
_entity_poly.pdbx_strand_id
1 'polypeptide(L)'
;MTNIRIKPTIVTVIAVLLAATLIGCTPPVADQTSAAPGNTQAAAPTTPPAMPTPTATLRSATPTPSVAPGATPSPTSPPPTAPVTTSDYPCDLTRWIAPTPPPVSYSFGELDPATGLHVTGNAREIDPVTWRLEITGSVDSPLMLALDQIRCMPRQEQHCTLVCPETFEDTTTWAGPRLWDVLSLAGLPDEVSSIRLIGADGYGAWIPVSVAQAEDSLLAYEWQGEPLPILHGFPLRGVFPESPGYMWVKWLVRIEIQ
;
A
#
# COMPACT_ATOMS: atom_id res chain seq x y z
N MET A 1 -26.48 56.11 -19.41
CA MET A 1 -25.98 56.40 -20.77
C MET A 1 -24.50 56.73 -20.67
N THR A 2 -23.65 55.70 -20.65
CA THR A 2 -22.77 55.27 -21.77
C THR A 2 -21.65 56.29 -22.06
N ASN A 3 -20.40 55.97 -21.71
CA ASN A 3 -19.42 55.55 -22.71
C ASN A 3 -18.04 55.22 -22.12
N ILE A 4 -17.56 54.06 -22.55
CA ILE A 4 -16.21 53.53 -22.49
C ILE A 4 -15.23 54.41 -23.28
N ARG A 5 -13.98 54.53 -22.82
CA ARG A 5 -12.81 54.83 -23.67
C ARG A 5 -11.60 54.00 -23.24
N ILE A 6 -10.90 53.47 -24.24
CA ILE A 6 -9.85 52.44 -24.20
C ILE A 6 -8.49 53.06 -24.61
N LYS A 7 -7.42 52.77 -23.82
CA LYS A 7 -5.95 52.58 -24.08
C LYS A 7 -5.11 53.66 -24.82
N PRO A 8 -3.75 53.79 -24.59
CA PRO A 8 -2.65 52.84 -24.95
C PRO A 8 -1.57 52.64 -23.84
N THR A 9 -0.94 51.48 -23.59
CA THR A 9 0.12 50.69 -24.28
C THR A 9 1.50 51.37 -24.42
N ILE A 10 2.50 50.96 -23.62
CA ILE A 10 3.98 50.94 -23.85
C ILE A 10 4.52 49.84 -22.88
N VAL A 11 4.94 48.62 -23.26
CA VAL A 11 6.09 48.12 -24.07
C VAL A 11 7.46 48.57 -23.55
N THR A 12 8.11 47.73 -22.74
CA THR A 12 9.57 47.52 -22.80
C THR A 12 9.92 46.06 -22.50
N VAL A 13 10.42 45.38 -23.52
CA VAL A 13 11.11 44.10 -23.51
C VAL A 13 12.60 44.41 -23.36
N ILE A 14 13.31 43.80 -22.41
CA ILE A 14 14.75 43.49 -22.55
C ILE A 14 15.02 42.12 -21.95
N ALA A 15 15.34 41.18 -22.83
CA ALA A 15 15.99 39.92 -22.55
C ALA A 15 17.52 40.15 -22.47
N VAL A 16 18.21 39.49 -21.53
CA VAL A 16 19.62 39.10 -21.72
C VAL A 16 19.84 37.69 -21.18
N LEU A 17 20.49 36.93 -22.05
CA LEU A 17 20.78 35.51 -22.08
C LEU A 17 21.99 35.11 -21.21
N LEU A 18 21.98 33.84 -20.80
CA LEU A 18 23.10 32.87 -20.72
C LEU A 18 24.31 33.11 -19.79
N ALA A 19 24.49 32.18 -18.85
CA ALA A 19 25.72 31.38 -18.76
C ALA A 19 25.44 30.07 -17.99
N ALA A 20 25.51 28.96 -18.73
CA ALA A 20 25.55 27.62 -18.18
C ALA A 20 26.98 27.30 -17.74
N THR A 21 27.14 26.76 -16.53
CA THR A 21 28.37 26.07 -16.11
C THR A 21 28.00 24.68 -15.61
N LEU A 22 28.35 23.71 -16.45
CA LEU A 22 28.40 22.28 -16.18
C LEU A 22 29.41 22.02 -15.04
N ILE A 23 28.94 21.55 -13.90
CA ILE A 23 29.79 20.90 -12.90
C ILE A 23 29.70 19.40 -13.18
N GLY A 24 30.80 18.87 -13.72
CA GLY A 24 30.94 17.46 -14.02
C GLY A 24 30.97 16.61 -12.76
N CYS A 25 30.06 15.65 -12.67
CA CYS A 25 30.22 14.45 -11.85
C CYS A 25 31.15 13.49 -12.60
N THR A 26 32.42 13.45 -12.20
CA THR A 26 33.33 12.35 -12.54
C THR A 26 33.25 11.28 -11.44
N PRO A 27 32.96 10.01 -11.76
CA PRO A 27 33.10 8.92 -10.79
C PRO A 27 34.58 8.61 -10.53
N PRO A 28 34.96 8.18 -9.31
CA PRO A 28 36.32 7.75 -9.03
C PRO A 28 36.65 6.42 -9.72
N VAL A 29 37.84 6.38 -10.32
CA VAL A 29 38.48 5.24 -10.98
C VAL A 29 38.77 4.15 -9.93
N ALA A 30 38.33 2.92 -10.21
CA ALA A 30 38.74 1.74 -9.46
C ALA A 30 40.16 1.34 -9.85
N ASP A 31 41.08 1.38 -8.88
CA ASP A 31 42.46 0.92 -9.02
C ASP A 31 42.50 -0.62 -8.89
N GLN A 32 42.97 -1.28 -9.94
CA GLN A 32 43.28 -2.71 -9.92
C GLN A 32 44.76 -2.86 -9.56
N THR A 33 45.05 -3.37 -8.37
CA THR A 33 46.35 -4.00 -8.09
C THR A 33 46.15 -5.41 -7.58
N SER A 34 46.70 -6.35 -8.36
CA SER A 34 46.77 -7.79 -8.11
C SER A 34 47.90 -8.11 -7.13
N ALA A 35 47.66 -9.00 -6.17
CA ALA A 35 48.64 -9.98 -5.67
C ALA A 35 47.96 -11.13 -4.90
N ALA A 36 48.20 -12.37 -5.34
CA ALA A 36 47.80 -13.66 -4.76
C ALA A 36 48.82 -14.17 -3.70
N PRO A 37 48.85 -15.45 -3.27
CA PRO A 37 47.79 -16.38 -2.85
C PRO A 37 47.99 -16.87 -1.39
N GLY A 38 46.96 -17.43 -0.75
CA GLY A 38 47.09 -18.03 0.59
C GLY A 38 46.02 -19.06 0.94
N ASN A 39 46.40 -20.34 0.85
CA ASN A 39 45.90 -21.54 1.54
C ASN A 39 44.40 -21.91 1.55
N THR A 40 44.11 -22.96 0.77
CA THR A 40 43.65 -24.29 1.23
C THR A 40 42.87 -24.36 2.55
N GLN A 41 41.57 -24.70 2.50
CA GLN A 41 41.07 -26.03 2.89
C GLN A 41 39.53 -26.08 2.74
N ALA A 42 39.05 -26.95 1.85
CA ALA A 42 37.63 -27.25 1.71
C ALA A 42 37.16 -28.09 2.90
N ALA A 43 36.16 -27.61 3.64
CA ALA A 43 35.40 -28.41 4.59
C ALA A 43 34.15 -28.97 3.89
N ALA A 44 34.03 -30.29 3.91
CA ALA A 44 32.90 -31.04 3.37
C ALA A 44 31.61 -30.80 4.19
N PRO A 45 30.41 -30.94 3.59
CA PRO A 45 29.15 -30.78 4.31
C PRO A 45 28.93 -31.96 5.27
N THR A 46 28.83 -31.65 6.57
CA THR A 46 28.41 -32.59 7.61
C THR A 46 26.88 -32.72 7.61
N THR A 47 26.40 -33.92 7.30
CA THR A 47 25.00 -34.33 7.43
C THR A 47 24.54 -34.22 8.89
N PRO A 48 23.37 -33.61 9.20
CA PRO A 48 22.83 -33.62 10.55
C PRO A 48 22.34 -35.03 10.95
N PRO A 49 22.52 -35.44 12.21
CA PRO A 49 22.10 -36.77 12.68
C PRO A 49 20.56 -36.88 12.74
N ALA A 50 20.06 -38.04 12.32
CA ALA A 50 18.65 -38.42 12.38
C ALA A 50 18.19 -38.55 13.85
N MET A 51 17.04 -37.95 14.18
CA MET A 51 16.39 -38.09 15.48
C MET A 51 15.78 -39.50 15.67
N PRO A 52 15.82 -40.07 16.88
CA PRO A 52 15.20 -41.36 17.17
C PRO A 52 13.67 -41.24 17.29
N THR A 53 12.97 -42.17 16.63
CA THR A 53 11.53 -42.39 16.72
C THR A 53 11.12 -42.86 18.13
N PRO A 54 10.12 -42.24 18.79
CA PRO A 54 9.58 -42.79 20.02
C PRO A 54 8.63 -43.97 19.73
N THR A 55 9.04 -45.17 20.13
CA THR A 55 8.17 -46.35 20.28
C THR A 55 7.29 -46.16 21.51
N ALA A 56 6.00 -45.90 21.31
CA ALA A 56 5.02 -45.85 22.39
C ALA A 56 4.25 -47.17 22.50
N THR A 57 4.46 -47.87 23.61
CA THR A 57 3.78 -49.09 24.04
C THR A 57 2.30 -48.85 24.30
N LEU A 58 1.43 -49.57 23.58
CA LEU A 58 -0.02 -49.64 23.83
C LEU A 58 -0.29 -50.31 25.19
N ARG A 59 -0.83 -49.55 26.15
CA ARG A 59 -1.51 -50.08 27.34
C ARG A 59 -2.99 -49.82 27.21
N SER A 60 -3.76 -50.91 27.20
CA SER A 60 -5.21 -50.94 27.21
C SER A 60 -5.79 -50.31 28.48
N ALA A 61 -6.72 -49.38 28.32
CA ALA A 61 -7.56 -48.85 29.38
C ALA A 61 -9.05 -49.03 29.00
N THR A 62 -9.83 -49.50 29.97
CA THR A 62 -11.24 -49.89 29.96
C THR A 62 -12.18 -48.73 29.51
N PRO A 63 -13.33 -49.00 28.84
CA PRO A 63 -14.23 -47.95 28.41
C PRO A 63 -15.11 -47.42 29.54
N THR A 64 -15.11 -46.09 29.72
CA THR A 64 -16.06 -45.33 30.55
C THR A 64 -17.24 -44.87 29.67
N PRO A 65 -18.49 -44.86 30.15
CA PRO A 65 -19.65 -44.53 29.31
C PRO A 65 -19.69 -43.06 28.88
N SER A 66 -20.21 -42.89 27.67
CA SER A 66 -20.48 -41.67 26.91
C SER A 66 -21.25 -40.60 27.68
N VAL A 67 -20.72 -39.38 27.68
CA VAL A 67 -21.45 -38.14 27.94
C VAL A 67 -21.39 -37.31 26.66
N ALA A 68 -22.56 -36.91 26.17
CA ALA A 68 -22.72 -36.17 24.92
C ALA A 68 -21.97 -34.82 24.95
N PRO A 69 -21.29 -34.40 23.88
CA PRO A 69 -20.74 -33.05 23.79
C PRO A 69 -21.89 -32.05 23.58
N GLY A 70 -22.06 -31.16 24.55
CA GLY A 70 -22.85 -29.94 24.38
C GLY A 70 -22.24 -29.07 23.28
N ALA A 71 -23.10 -28.53 22.42
CA ALA A 71 -22.74 -27.72 21.28
C ALA A 71 -21.85 -26.53 21.69
N THR A 72 -20.70 -26.40 21.02
CA THR A 72 -19.87 -25.20 21.02
C THR A 72 -20.67 -24.05 20.40
N PRO A 73 -20.79 -22.86 21.03
CA PRO A 73 -21.37 -21.71 20.35
C PRO A 73 -20.44 -21.29 19.21
N SER A 74 -20.97 -21.29 17.99
CA SER A 74 -20.30 -20.76 16.80
C SER A 74 -19.87 -19.30 17.02
N PRO A 75 -18.76 -18.83 16.42
CA PRO A 75 -18.43 -17.40 16.44
C PRO A 75 -19.55 -16.63 15.74
N THR A 76 -20.32 -15.86 16.51
CA THR A 76 -21.34 -14.96 15.98
C THR A 76 -20.66 -13.95 15.09
N SER A 77 -20.87 -14.06 13.77
CA SER A 77 -20.46 -13.03 12.83
C SER A 77 -21.14 -11.71 13.21
N PRO A 78 -20.44 -10.55 13.13
CA PRO A 78 -21.07 -9.27 13.37
C PRO A 78 -22.27 -9.10 12.41
N PRO A 79 -23.32 -8.37 12.82
CA PRO A 79 -24.50 -8.19 11.99
C PRO A 79 -24.10 -7.54 10.66
N PRO A 80 -24.72 -7.95 9.53
CA PRO A 80 -24.45 -7.32 8.25
C PRO A 80 -24.81 -5.83 8.36
N THR A 81 -23.80 -4.96 8.31
CA THR A 81 -23.99 -3.54 8.08
C THR A 81 -24.85 -3.42 6.82
N ALA A 82 -25.99 -2.73 6.93
CA ALA A 82 -26.94 -2.59 5.85
C ALA A 82 -26.23 -2.15 4.55
N PRO A 83 -26.61 -2.70 3.37
CA PRO A 83 -26.02 -2.28 2.11
C PRO A 83 -26.32 -0.80 1.92
N VAL A 84 -25.27 0.02 1.98
CA VAL A 84 -25.39 1.45 1.69
C VAL A 84 -25.75 1.59 0.22
N THR A 85 -26.98 2.01 -0.05
CA THR A 85 -27.50 2.27 -1.38
C THR A 85 -26.66 3.36 -2.05
N THR A 86 -26.32 3.19 -3.32
CA THR A 86 -25.42 4.05 -4.13
C THR A 86 -25.90 5.51 -4.32
N SER A 87 -26.91 5.96 -3.58
CA SER A 87 -27.67 7.20 -3.83
C SER A 87 -27.24 8.40 -2.97
N ASP A 88 -26.30 8.25 -2.03
CA ASP A 88 -25.97 9.29 -1.04
C ASP A 88 -24.69 10.09 -1.34
N TYR A 89 -24.06 9.93 -2.52
CA TYR A 89 -22.76 10.56 -2.80
C TYR A 89 -22.85 11.71 -3.81
N PRO A 90 -22.44 12.93 -3.42
CA PRO A 90 -22.77 14.16 -4.14
C PRO A 90 -21.80 14.56 -5.26
N CYS A 91 -20.78 13.74 -5.58
CA CYS A 91 -19.80 14.09 -6.60
C CYS A 91 -20.04 13.31 -7.91
N ASP A 92 -19.91 14.00 -9.04
CA ASP A 92 -20.07 13.41 -10.38
C ASP A 92 -18.83 12.56 -10.71
N LEU A 93 -18.97 11.24 -10.59
CA LEU A 93 -17.88 10.29 -10.82
C LEU A 93 -18.11 9.48 -12.09
N THR A 94 -17.06 9.43 -12.92
CA THR A 94 -16.95 8.39 -13.95
C THR A 94 -16.80 7.03 -13.26
N ARG A 95 -17.63 6.08 -13.66
CA ARG A 95 -17.54 4.69 -13.20
C ARG A 95 -16.25 4.06 -13.70
N TRP A 96 -15.47 3.49 -12.80
CA TRP A 96 -14.31 2.70 -13.18
C TRP A 96 -14.69 1.26 -13.48
N ILE A 97 -14.04 0.72 -14.51
CA ILE A 97 -14.00 -0.70 -14.78
C ILE A 97 -12.74 -1.21 -14.08
N ALA A 98 -12.85 -2.33 -13.36
CA ALA A 98 -11.69 -2.97 -12.77
C ALA A 98 -10.62 -3.22 -13.88
N PRO A 99 -9.35 -2.87 -13.65
CA PRO A 99 -8.29 -3.20 -14.60
C PRO A 99 -8.25 -4.70 -14.85
N THR A 100 -7.73 -5.12 -16.00
CA THR A 100 -7.54 -6.57 -16.26
C THR A 100 -6.17 -6.99 -15.73
N PRO A 101 -6.05 -8.11 -15.00
CA PRO A 101 -4.75 -8.60 -14.56
C PRO A 101 -3.92 -9.02 -15.79
N PRO A 102 -2.60 -8.85 -15.76
CA PRO A 102 -1.75 -9.32 -16.85
C PRO A 102 -1.80 -10.85 -16.95
N PRO A 103 -1.63 -11.41 -18.17
CA PRO A 103 -1.70 -12.85 -18.38
C PRO A 103 -0.45 -13.61 -17.88
N VAL A 104 0.52 -12.90 -17.32
CA VAL A 104 1.80 -13.44 -16.85
C VAL A 104 1.90 -13.29 -15.33
N SER A 105 2.53 -14.29 -14.70
CA SER A 105 2.93 -14.22 -13.30
C SER A 105 4.28 -13.53 -13.17
N TYR A 106 4.44 -12.71 -12.14
CA TYR A 106 5.69 -12.02 -11.84
C TYR A 106 6.37 -12.60 -10.60
N SER A 107 7.69 -12.62 -10.61
CA SER A 107 8.50 -12.89 -9.41
C SER A 107 8.55 -11.67 -8.50
N PHE A 108 8.91 -11.87 -7.24
CA PHE A 108 9.14 -10.74 -6.32
C PHE A 108 10.25 -9.83 -6.86
N GLY A 109 9.96 -8.53 -6.95
CA GLY A 109 10.89 -7.53 -7.44
C GLY A 109 11.11 -7.59 -8.96
N GLU A 110 10.27 -8.30 -9.71
CA GLU A 110 10.32 -8.27 -11.17
C GLU A 110 9.66 -7.00 -11.70
N LEU A 111 10.27 -6.36 -12.70
CA LEU A 111 9.76 -5.13 -13.30
C LEU A 111 8.56 -5.44 -14.20
N ASP A 112 7.42 -4.79 -13.96
CA ASP A 112 6.29 -4.81 -14.89
C ASP A 112 6.52 -3.79 -16.02
N PRO A 113 6.75 -4.23 -17.28
CA PRO A 113 7.01 -3.31 -18.38
C PRO A 113 5.82 -2.40 -18.71
N ALA A 114 4.60 -2.78 -18.34
CA ALA A 114 3.42 -1.96 -18.60
C ALA A 114 3.39 -0.70 -17.73
N THR A 115 3.87 -0.80 -16.49
CA THR A 115 3.83 0.30 -15.52
C THR A 115 5.21 0.89 -15.23
N GLY A 116 6.28 0.17 -15.58
CA GLY A 116 7.65 0.52 -15.19
C GLY A 116 7.87 0.46 -13.67
N LEU A 117 7.11 -0.36 -12.95
CA LEU A 117 7.20 -0.51 -11.50
C LEU A 117 7.48 -1.98 -11.14
N HIS A 118 8.17 -2.21 -10.03
CA HIS A 118 8.47 -3.56 -9.57
C HIS A 118 7.27 -4.20 -8.87
N VAL A 119 7.08 -5.50 -9.10
CA VAL A 119 5.92 -6.26 -8.60
C VAL A 119 6.30 -6.97 -7.30
N THR A 120 5.42 -6.88 -6.31
CA THR A 120 5.56 -7.55 -5.01
C THR A 120 4.21 -8.11 -4.55
N GLY A 121 4.23 -9.02 -3.56
CA GLY A 121 3.00 -9.58 -2.99
C GLY A 121 2.20 -10.45 -3.97
N ASN A 122 1.00 -10.84 -3.56
CA ASN A 122 0.13 -11.73 -4.33
C ASN A 122 -1.11 -10.99 -4.79
N ALA A 123 -1.12 -10.57 -6.05
CA ALA A 123 -2.19 -9.74 -6.59
C ALA A 123 -3.58 -10.38 -6.43
N ARG A 124 -4.54 -9.52 -6.07
CA ARG A 124 -5.94 -9.90 -5.87
C ARG A 124 -6.81 -9.16 -6.87
N GLU A 125 -7.67 -9.91 -7.53
CA GLU A 125 -8.76 -9.33 -8.32
C GLU A 125 -9.86 -8.90 -7.36
N ILE A 126 -10.17 -7.60 -7.36
CA ILE A 126 -11.14 -7.00 -6.47
C ILE A 126 -12.16 -6.26 -7.32
N ASP A 127 -13.44 -6.56 -7.10
CA ASP A 127 -14.54 -5.79 -7.70
C ASP A 127 -14.70 -4.46 -6.96
N PRO A 128 -14.46 -3.30 -7.60
CA PRO A 128 -14.52 -2.00 -6.96
C PRO A 128 -15.95 -1.63 -6.50
N VAL A 129 -16.99 -2.27 -7.05
CA VAL A 129 -18.38 -1.99 -6.70
C VAL A 129 -18.75 -2.59 -5.34
N THR A 130 -18.27 -3.80 -5.07
CA THR A 130 -18.57 -4.54 -3.83
C THR A 130 -17.51 -4.33 -2.76
N TRP A 131 -16.29 -3.93 -3.14
CA TRP A 131 -15.20 -3.64 -2.21
C TRP A 131 -15.56 -2.54 -1.22
N ARG A 132 -15.06 -2.68 0.01
CA ARG A 132 -15.17 -1.69 1.07
C ARG A 132 -13.85 -1.61 1.84
N LEU A 133 -13.52 -0.41 2.31
CA LEU A 133 -12.48 -0.17 3.32
C LEU A 133 -13.11 -0.17 4.70
N GLU A 134 -12.68 -1.08 5.57
CA GLU A 134 -13.05 -1.09 6.98
C GLU A 134 -12.11 -0.18 7.78
N ILE A 135 -12.65 0.73 8.60
CA ILE A 135 -11.89 1.50 9.60
C ILE A 135 -12.43 1.15 10.97
N THR A 136 -11.58 0.54 11.80
CA THR A 136 -11.98 -0.07 13.08
C THR A 136 -10.95 0.19 14.19
N GLY A 137 -11.19 -0.36 15.38
CA GLY A 137 -10.30 -0.23 16.53
C GLY A 137 -10.77 0.86 17.50
N SER A 138 -9.83 1.62 18.05
CA SER A 138 -10.07 2.77 18.94
C SER A 138 -10.64 3.96 18.15
N VAL A 139 -11.92 3.90 17.80
CA VAL A 139 -12.64 4.97 17.08
C VAL A 139 -14.05 5.13 17.62
N ASP A 140 -14.63 6.34 17.55
CA ASP A 140 -15.99 6.62 18.01
C ASP A 140 -17.05 5.92 17.15
N SER A 141 -16.81 5.85 15.84
CA SER A 141 -17.74 5.33 14.84
C SER A 141 -16.98 4.52 13.78
N PRO A 142 -16.92 3.18 13.90
CA PRO A 142 -16.33 2.33 12.88
C PRO A 142 -16.98 2.54 11.52
N LEU A 143 -16.17 2.59 10.46
CA LEU A 143 -16.62 2.92 9.10
C LEU A 143 -16.44 1.74 8.13
N MET A 144 -17.28 1.77 7.10
CA MET A 144 -17.25 0.87 5.96
C MET A 144 -17.39 1.69 4.68
N LEU A 145 -16.27 2.13 4.12
CA LEU A 145 -16.27 3.10 3.00
C LEU A 145 -16.21 2.38 1.65
N ALA A 146 -17.14 2.71 0.76
CA ALA A 146 -17.07 2.35 -0.65
C ALA A 146 -16.00 3.18 -1.39
N LEU A 147 -15.49 2.65 -2.50
CA LEU A 147 -14.45 3.34 -3.29
C LEU A 147 -14.90 4.73 -3.74
N ASP A 148 -16.15 4.87 -4.20
CA ASP A 148 -16.68 6.14 -4.66
C ASP A 148 -16.78 7.19 -3.53
N GLN A 149 -17.00 6.76 -2.27
CA GLN A 149 -16.95 7.68 -1.12
C GLN A 149 -15.56 8.27 -0.94
N ILE A 150 -14.53 7.44 -1.05
CA ILE A 150 -13.14 7.84 -0.93
C ILE A 150 -12.75 8.74 -2.12
N ARG A 151 -13.24 8.43 -3.33
CA ARG A 151 -13.01 9.25 -4.54
C ARG A 151 -13.68 10.62 -4.49
N CYS A 152 -14.79 10.77 -3.76
CA CYS A 152 -15.43 12.07 -3.56
C CYS A 152 -14.70 12.98 -2.55
N MET A 153 -13.71 12.47 -1.82
CA MET A 153 -12.92 13.28 -0.88
C MET A 153 -11.90 14.16 -1.62
N PRO A 154 -11.36 15.22 -0.97
CA PRO A 154 -10.35 16.09 -1.59
C PRO A 154 -9.15 15.27 -2.11
N ARG A 155 -8.97 15.26 -3.44
CA ARG A 155 -7.88 14.56 -4.12
C ARG A 155 -6.57 15.33 -3.94
N GLN A 156 -5.51 14.61 -3.57
CA GLN A 156 -4.14 15.08 -3.59
C GLN A 156 -3.29 14.20 -4.50
N GLU A 157 -2.20 14.75 -5.00
CA GLU A 157 -1.28 14.07 -5.91
C GLU A 157 0.14 14.14 -5.33
N GLN A 158 0.83 13.01 -5.35
CA GLN A 158 2.21 12.90 -4.86
C GLN A 158 3.07 12.23 -5.91
N HIS A 159 4.12 12.93 -6.35
CA HIS A 159 5.18 12.37 -7.17
C HIS A 159 6.35 12.02 -6.26
N CYS A 160 6.51 10.72 -5.99
CA CYS A 160 7.41 10.25 -4.94
C CYS A 160 8.05 8.90 -5.31
N THR A 161 9.15 8.59 -4.62
CA THR A 161 9.89 7.34 -4.79
C THR A 161 9.51 6.37 -3.68
N LEU A 162 9.02 5.19 -4.04
CA LEU A 162 8.92 4.05 -3.16
C LEU A 162 10.30 3.38 -3.10
N VAL A 163 10.91 3.35 -1.92
CA VAL A 163 12.18 2.67 -1.68
C VAL A 163 11.93 1.33 -1.00
N CYS A 164 12.24 0.22 -1.67
CA CYS A 164 12.30 -1.11 -1.06
C CYS A 164 13.76 -1.39 -0.68
N PRO A 165 14.11 -1.33 0.62
CA PRO A 165 15.50 -1.41 1.05
C PRO A 165 16.21 -2.61 0.43
N GLU A 166 17.42 -2.37 -0.07
CA GLU A 166 18.33 -3.38 -0.64
C GLU A 166 17.81 -4.10 -1.89
N THR A 167 16.64 -3.71 -2.43
CA THR A 167 15.98 -4.45 -3.52
C THR A 167 15.76 -3.58 -4.76
N PHE A 168 14.94 -2.53 -4.68
CA PHE A 168 14.57 -1.68 -5.81
C PHE A 168 13.98 -0.34 -5.36
N GLU A 169 13.86 0.58 -6.32
CA GLU A 169 13.18 1.87 -6.15
C GLU A 169 12.26 2.14 -7.33
N ASP A 170 11.09 2.72 -7.05
CA ASP A 170 10.07 3.03 -8.04
C ASP A 170 9.59 4.48 -7.86
N THR A 171 9.78 5.33 -8.87
CA THR A 171 9.32 6.74 -8.84
C THR A 171 8.15 6.93 -9.78
N THR A 172 7.02 7.39 -9.26
CA THR A 172 5.82 7.66 -10.06
C THR A 172 4.88 8.62 -9.34
N THR A 173 3.80 8.98 -10.01
CA THR A 173 2.73 9.82 -9.46
C THR A 173 1.57 8.96 -8.96
N TRP A 174 1.16 9.20 -7.72
CA TRP A 174 0.01 8.59 -7.06
C TRP A 174 -1.02 9.66 -6.70
N ALA A 175 -2.30 9.29 -6.66
CA ALA A 175 -3.33 10.23 -6.20
C ALA A 175 -4.47 9.57 -5.43
N GLY A 176 -5.02 10.34 -4.50
CA GLY A 176 -6.11 9.97 -3.60
C GLY A 176 -6.24 10.97 -2.46
N PRO A 177 -7.18 10.79 -1.52
CA PRO A 177 -7.27 11.65 -0.36
C PRO A 177 -6.12 11.42 0.61
N ARG A 178 -5.84 12.46 1.41
CA ARG A 178 -4.93 12.36 2.53
C ARG A 178 -5.46 11.35 3.55
N LEU A 179 -4.59 10.44 3.99
CA LEU A 179 -4.93 9.35 4.91
C LEU A 179 -5.58 9.89 6.19
N TRP A 180 -4.96 10.88 6.82
CA TRP A 180 -5.45 11.42 8.09
C TRP A 180 -6.88 11.95 8.02
N ASP A 181 -7.24 12.60 6.90
CA ASP A 181 -8.57 13.20 6.73
C ASP A 181 -9.64 12.10 6.64
N VAL A 182 -9.31 10.98 5.99
CA VAL A 182 -10.18 9.80 5.90
C VAL A 182 -10.37 9.15 7.27
N LEU A 183 -9.28 8.95 8.01
CA LEU A 183 -9.34 8.34 9.35
C LEU A 183 -10.13 9.20 10.34
N SER A 184 -10.01 10.53 10.23
CA SER A 184 -10.73 11.48 11.10
C SER A 184 -12.25 11.38 11.00
N LEU A 185 -12.79 10.83 9.90
CA LEU A 185 -14.23 10.60 9.75
C LEU A 185 -14.78 9.58 10.76
N ALA A 186 -13.94 8.68 11.27
CA ALA A 186 -14.34 7.66 12.22
C ALA A 186 -14.40 8.17 13.67
N GLY A 187 -13.99 9.42 13.92
CA GLY A 187 -13.81 9.97 15.27
C GLY A 187 -12.61 9.33 15.95
N LEU A 188 -11.42 9.90 15.74
CA LEU A 188 -10.18 9.43 16.36
C LEU A 188 -10.09 9.92 17.82
N PRO A 189 -9.55 9.11 18.74
CA PRO A 189 -9.27 9.55 20.11
C PRO A 189 -8.18 10.62 20.14
N ASP A 190 -8.09 11.35 21.26
CA ASP A 190 -7.06 12.36 21.49
C ASP A 190 -5.64 11.80 21.37
N GLU A 191 -5.46 10.53 21.75
CA GLU A 191 -4.20 9.79 21.66
C GLU A 191 -4.40 8.54 20.80
N VAL A 192 -3.76 8.52 19.63
CA VAL A 192 -3.58 7.32 18.81
C VAL A 192 -2.16 6.82 19.02
N SER A 193 -2.00 5.54 19.32
CA SER A 193 -0.69 4.92 19.57
C SER A 193 -0.08 4.36 18.30
N SER A 194 -0.88 3.69 17.47
CA SER A 194 -0.42 3.03 16.26
C SER A 194 -1.56 2.77 15.28
N ILE A 195 -1.22 2.64 14.00
CA ILE A 195 -2.18 2.39 12.92
C ILE A 195 -1.71 1.18 12.13
N ARG A 196 -2.58 0.21 11.92
CA ARG A 196 -2.29 -0.99 11.13
C ARG A 196 -3.08 -1.00 9.84
N LEU A 197 -2.39 -1.18 8.73
CA LEU A 197 -2.98 -1.37 7.42
C LEU A 197 -2.96 -2.85 7.05
N ILE A 198 -4.04 -3.35 6.44
CA ILE A 198 -4.20 -4.76 6.07
C ILE A 198 -4.74 -4.85 4.64
N GLY A 199 -4.01 -5.60 3.81
CA GLY A 199 -4.34 -5.88 2.42
C GLY A 199 -5.13 -7.18 2.25
N ALA A 200 -5.84 -7.30 1.13
CA ALA A 200 -6.63 -8.48 0.77
C ALA A 200 -5.78 -9.75 0.55
N ASP A 201 -4.47 -9.60 0.35
CA ASP A 201 -3.54 -10.71 0.26
C ASP A 201 -3.10 -11.26 1.64
N GLY A 202 -3.57 -10.64 2.73
CA GLY A 202 -3.25 -11.00 4.10
C GLY A 202 -2.01 -10.28 4.64
N TYR A 203 -1.32 -9.49 3.81
CA TYR A 203 -0.21 -8.65 4.28
C TYR A 203 -0.73 -7.51 5.16
N GLY A 204 0.03 -7.16 6.19
CA GLY A 204 -0.27 -5.98 6.98
C GLY A 204 0.97 -5.35 7.57
N ALA A 205 0.95 -4.03 7.69
CA ALA A 205 2.04 -3.23 8.19
C ALA A 205 1.53 -2.23 9.22
N TRP A 206 2.36 -1.96 10.22
CA TRP A 206 2.15 -0.88 11.17
C TRP A 206 2.83 0.37 10.66
N ILE A 207 2.14 1.50 10.78
CA ILE A 207 2.72 2.82 10.57
C ILE A 207 2.63 3.64 11.87
N PRO A 208 3.65 4.46 12.17
CA PRO A 208 3.54 5.47 13.21
C PRO A 208 2.42 6.46 12.90
N VAL A 209 1.81 7.03 13.94
CA VAL A 209 0.79 8.07 13.78
C VAL A 209 1.33 9.30 13.05
N SER A 210 2.61 9.65 13.28
CA SER A 210 3.27 10.74 12.56
C SER A 210 3.31 10.51 11.04
N VAL A 211 3.46 9.26 10.59
CA VAL A 211 3.39 8.93 9.16
C VAL A 211 1.96 9.12 8.67
N ALA A 212 0.95 8.63 9.40
CA ALA A 212 -0.44 8.82 9.00
C ALA A 212 -0.87 10.30 8.96
N GLN A 213 -0.32 11.12 9.86
CA GLN A 213 -0.56 12.57 9.95
C GLN A 213 0.19 13.39 8.91
N ALA A 214 1.17 12.83 8.20
CA ALA A 214 1.90 13.56 7.18
C ALA A 214 0.95 14.12 6.10
N GLU A 215 1.28 15.30 5.56
CA GLU A 215 0.43 15.96 4.55
C GLU A 215 0.43 15.21 3.22
N ASP A 216 1.48 14.45 2.94
CA ASP A 216 1.72 13.67 1.72
C ASP A 216 1.39 12.17 1.85
N SER A 217 0.91 11.74 3.03
CA SER A 217 0.42 10.37 3.21
C SER A 217 -0.96 10.19 2.61
N LEU A 218 -1.08 9.32 1.60
CA LEU A 218 -2.31 9.12 0.85
C LEU A 218 -2.92 7.73 1.05
N LEU A 219 -4.24 7.67 0.89
CA LEU A 219 -4.94 6.48 0.41
C LEU A 219 -5.10 6.61 -1.11
N ALA A 220 -4.14 6.09 -1.86
CA ALA A 220 -4.09 6.26 -3.30
C ALA A 220 -5.02 5.25 -4.01
N TYR A 221 -5.78 5.75 -4.98
CA TYR A 221 -6.62 4.97 -5.90
C TYR A 221 -6.23 5.19 -7.38
N GLU A 222 -5.32 6.13 -7.63
CA GLU A 222 -4.82 6.51 -8.96
C GLU A 222 -3.30 6.33 -9.05
N TRP A 223 -2.86 5.96 -10.25
CA TRP A 223 -1.47 5.94 -10.69
C TRP A 223 -1.39 6.66 -12.04
N GLN A 224 -0.57 7.71 -12.12
CA GLN A 224 -0.42 8.53 -13.33
C GLN A 224 -1.74 9.06 -13.93
N GLY A 225 -2.72 9.39 -13.08
CA GLY A 225 -4.03 9.89 -13.50
C GLY A 225 -5.01 8.81 -13.98
N GLU A 226 -4.58 7.55 -14.00
CA GLU A 226 -5.41 6.38 -14.32
C GLU A 226 -5.71 5.58 -13.04
N PRO A 227 -6.74 4.71 -13.03
CA PRO A 227 -6.96 3.79 -11.93
C PRO A 227 -5.71 2.95 -11.64
N LEU A 228 -5.47 2.62 -10.36
CA LEU A 228 -4.35 1.76 -9.97
C LEU A 228 -4.29 0.48 -10.82
N PRO A 229 -3.11 0.06 -11.29
CA PRO A 229 -2.93 -1.28 -11.84
C PRO A 229 -3.20 -2.35 -10.77
N ILE A 230 -3.75 -3.51 -11.16
CA ILE A 230 -4.03 -4.61 -10.22
C ILE A 230 -2.78 -5.03 -9.44
N LEU A 231 -1.63 -5.15 -10.11
CA LEU A 231 -0.38 -5.56 -9.46
C LEU A 231 0.12 -4.57 -8.39
N HIS A 232 -0.34 -3.32 -8.49
CA HIS A 232 0.11 -2.20 -7.65
C HIS A 232 -0.95 -1.74 -6.64
N GLY A 233 -1.97 -2.56 -6.41
CA GLY A 233 -2.86 -2.43 -5.26
C GLY A 233 -4.25 -1.92 -5.56
N PHE A 234 -4.75 -2.03 -6.79
CA PHE A 234 -6.15 -1.73 -7.09
C PHE A 234 -7.12 -2.45 -6.12
N PRO A 235 -8.15 -1.78 -5.57
CA PRO A 235 -8.58 -0.42 -5.88
C PRO A 235 -7.94 0.67 -5.01
N LEU A 236 -7.24 0.30 -3.93
CA LEU A 236 -6.71 1.26 -2.96
C LEU A 236 -5.41 0.75 -2.33
N ARG A 237 -4.43 1.64 -2.17
CA ARG A 237 -3.18 1.36 -1.45
C ARG A 237 -2.80 2.50 -0.50
N GLY A 238 -1.93 2.21 0.46
CA GLY A 238 -1.18 3.25 1.18
C GLY A 238 -0.01 3.77 0.35
N VAL A 239 0.24 5.08 0.44
CA VAL A 239 1.39 5.79 -0.15
C VAL A 239 1.99 6.72 0.90
N PHE A 240 3.27 6.50 1.24
CA PHE A 240 3.96 7.15 2.37
C PHE A 240 5.39 7.56 1.96
N PRO A 241 5.57 8.70 1.24
CA PRO A 241 6.83 9.08 0.58
C PRO A 241 8.10 8.94 1.44
N GLU A 242 8.04 9.34 2.71
CA GLU A 242 9.18 9.31 3.64
C GLU A 242 9.28 7.99 4.45
N SER A 243 8.58 6.94 4.03
CA SER A 243 8.55 5.64 4.71
C SER A 243 8.96 4.50 3.76
N PRO A 244 9.62 3.45 4.28
CA PRO A 244 9.99 2.29 3.48
C PRO A 244 8.80 1.63 2.77
N GLY A 245 9.04 1.10 1.57
CA GLY A 245 7.99 0.54 0.71
C GLY A 245 7.22 -0.64 1.31
N TYR A 246 7.78 -1.35 2.29
CA TYR A 246 7.05 -2.42 2.99
C TYR A 246 5.88 -1.87 3.83
N MET A 247 5.86 -0.59 4.18
CA MET A 247 4.72 0.03 4.86
C MET A 247 3.56 0.33 3.90
N TRP A 248 3.81 0.38 2.59
CA TRP A 248 2.86 0.83 1.57
C TRP A 248 1.92 -0.31 1.15
N VAL A 249 1.05 -0.73 2.08
CA VAL A 249 0.14 -1.86 1.91
C VAL A 249 -0.74 -1.69 0.67
N LYS A 250 -0.79 -2.76 -0.15
CA LYS A 250 -1.57 -2.86 -1.39
C LYS A 250 -2.88 -3.61 -1.15
N TRP A 251 -3.84 -3.43 -2.06
CA TRP A 251 -5.15 -4.09 -2.01
C TRP A 251 -5.83 -3.87 -0.66
N LEU A 252 -5.78 -2.63 -0.17
CA LEU A 252 -6.14 -2.29 1.20
C LEU A 252 -7.61 -2.64 1.45
N VAL A 253 -7.89 -3.33 2.55
CA VAL A 253 -9.25 -3.71 2.95
C VAL A 253 -9.58 -3.26 4.36
N ARG A 254 -8.59 -3.08 5.23
CA ARG A 254 -8.82 -2.65 6.61
C ARG A 254 -7.71 -1.77 7.16
N ILE A 255 -8.12 -0.79 7.97
CA ILE A 255 -7.26 0.01 8.83
C ILE A 255 -7.74 -0.14 10.27
N GLU A 256 -6.84 -0.57 11.17
CA GLU A 256 -7.10 -0.71 12.60
C GLU A 256 -6.37 0.41 13.35
N ILE A 257 -7.11 1.20 14.11
CA ILE A 257 -6.60 2.26 14.99
C ILE A 257 -6.42 1.70 16.40
N GLN A 258 -5.29 1.99 17.05
CA GLN A 258 -5.05 1.58 18.43
C GLN A 258 -4.74 2.76 19.33
#